data_AF-A0AAJ5WMN1-F1
#
_entry.id   AF-A0AAJ5WMN1-F1
#
_cell.length_a   1.000
_cell.length_b   1.000
_cell.length_c   1.000
_cell.angle_alpha   90.00
_cell.angle_beta   90.00
_cell.angle_gamma   90.00
#
_symmetry.space_group_name_H-M   'P 1'
#
loop_
_entity.id
_entity.type
_entity.pdbx_description
1 polymer ?
#
loop_
_entity_poly.entity_id
_entity_poly.type
_entity_poly.pdbx_seq_one_letter_code
_entity_poly.pdbx_strand_id
1 'polypeptide(L)'
;MGIKERKEKHREDLKQLILNAAKKLFTTDGYEATTIRKIAAEIEFSPTTIYLYYKDKNDILYALQKEGFHIMANQFQALLQVDHPFERLKAMGRTYIQFAFDNPEFYDLMFLLKDPLQDMQAPCGDEQEWEEGVRSFDFLKQTIIDCQQVGYFQGQDPGLQSMWVWGTVHGLCSMHLSNRLDIISKLHLDSGNALQTLSAIFESFVLNLEKIR
;
A
#
# COMPACT_ATOMS: atom_id res chain seq x y z
N MET A 1 -13.89 -4.21 -33.00
CA MET A 1 -14.50 -3.82 -31.71
C MET A 1 -15.96 -3.43 -31.92
N GLY A 2 -16.85 -4.04 -31.17
CA GLY A 2 -18.29 -3.74 -31.17
C GLY A 2 -18.61 -2.39 -30.52
N ILE A 3 -19.83 -1.88 -30.73
CA ILE A 3 -20.30 -0.62 -30.12
C ILE A 3 -20.28 -0.71 -28.57
N LYS A 4 -20.58 -1.89 -28.02
CA LYS A 4 -20.57 -2.15 -26.57
C LYS A 4 -19.16 -2.04 -25.99
N GLU A 5 -18.19 -2.72 -26.59
CA GLU A 5 -16.77 -2.70 -26.16
C GLU A 5 -16.17 -1.28 -26.22
N ARG A 6 -16.51 -0.48 -27.24
CA ARG A 6 -16.05 0.92 -27.32
C ARG A 6 -16.61 1.78 -26.19
N LYS A 7 -17.89 1.58 -25.82
CA LYS A 7 -18.52 2.30 -24.70
C LYS A 7 -17.92 1.88 -23.35
N GLU A 8 -17.69 0.58 -23.15
CA GLU A 8 -17.07 0.06 -21.93
C GLU A 8 -15.63 0.55 -21.77
N LYS A 9 -14.83 0.52 -22.85
CA LYS A 9 -13.48 1.08 -22.84
C LYS A 9 -13.48 2.57 -22.51
N HIS A 10 -14.33 3.36 -23.17
CA HIS A 10 -14.41 4.80 -22.89
C HIS A 10 -14.82 5.09 -21.44
N ARG A 11 -15.72 4.27 -20.88
CA ARG A 11 -16.13 4.36 -19.48
C ARG A 11 -14.94 4.09 -18.53
N GLU A 12 -14.12 3.10 -18.84
CA GLU A 12 -12.94 2.77 -18.03
C GLU A 12 -11.83 3.82 -18.16
N ASP A 13 -11.57 4.30 -19.38
CA ASP A 13 -10.62 5.38 -19.64
C ASP A 13 -10.99 6.64 -18.83
N LEU A 14 -12.28 6.98 -18.75
CA LEU A 14 -12.74 8.13 -17.98
C LEU A 14 -12.63 7.91 -16.47
N LYS A 15 -12.90 6.70 -15.96
CA LYS A 15 -12.64 6.37 -14.55
C LYS A 15 -11.18 6.57 -14.19
N GLN A 16 -10.27 6.02 -15.00
CA GLN A 16 -8.84 6.15 -14.74
C GLN A 16 -8.37 7.61 -14.82
N LEU A 17 -8.94 8.40 -15.74
CA LEU A 17 -8.65 9.83 -15.83
C LEU A 17 -9.05 10.58 -14.55
N ILE A 18 -10.23 10.27 -14.00
CA ILE A 18 -10.70 10.85 -12.72
C ILE A 18 -9.78 10.43 -11.57
N LEU A 19 -9.44 9.14 -11.47
CA LEU A 19 -8.56 8.61 -10.43
C LEU A 19 -7.17 9.24 -10.48
N ASN A 20 -6.57 9.37 -11.66
CA ASN A 20 -5.26 9.98 -11.82
C ASN A 20 -5.24 11.45 -11.38
N ALA A 21 -6.28 12.22 -11.75
CA ALA A 21 -6.41 13.62 -11.33
C ALA A 21 -6.64 13.74 -9.82
N ALA A 22 -7.48 12.88 -9.25
CA ALA A 22 -7.72 12.86 -7.82
C ALA A 22 -6.47 12.46 -7.03
N LYS A 23 -5.74 11.43 -7.46
CA LYS A 23 -4.47 11.01 -6.86
C LYS A 23 -3.49 12.18 -6.79
N LYS A 24 -3.26 12.86 -7.92
CA LYS A 24 -2.40 14.04 -8.00
C LYS A 24 -2.83 15.13 -7.00
N LEU A 25 -4.11 15.49 -6.98
CA LEU A 25 -4.60 16.55 -6.10
C LEU A 25 -4.56 16.15 -4.62
N PHE A 26 -4.85 14.89 -4.29
CA PHE A 26 -4.76 14.39 -2.91
C PHE A 26 -3.33 14.42 -2.39
N THR A 27 -2.33 14.13 -3.23
CA THR A 27 -0.92 14.14 -2.84
C THR A 27 -0.31 15.54 -2.84
N THR A 28 -0.77 16.46 -3.71
CA THR A 28 -0.22 17.83 -3.78
C THR A 28 -0.92 18.80 -2.83
N ASP A 29 -2.25 18.82 -2.82
CA ASP A 29 -3.05 19.79 -2.06
C ASP A 29 -3.49 19.21 -0.71
N GLY A 30 -3.43 17.89 -0.55
CA GLY A 30 -4.05 17.17 0.55
C GLY A 30 -5.50 16.83 0.27
N TYR A 31 -5.96 15.73 0.91
CA TYR A 31 -7.33 15.25 0.77
C TYR A 31 -8.38 16.29 1.16
N GLU A 32 -8.20 16.97 2.29
CA GLU A 32 -9.17 17.96 2.80
C GLU A 32 -9.34 19.17 1.88
N ALA A 33 -8.24 19.67 1.31
CA ALA A 33 -8.26 20.82 0.40
C ALA A 33 -8.76 20.48 -1.02
N THR A 34 -8.94 19.18 -1.31
CA THR A 34 -9.41 18.70 -2.62
C THR A 34 -10.93 18.56 -2.62
N THR A 35 -11.56 19.01 -3.72
CA THR A 35 -13.02 18.91 -3.94
C THR A 35 -13.31 18.24 -5.28
N ILE A 36 -14.50 17.66 -5.43
CA ILE A 36 -14.97 17.10 -6.72
C ILE A 36 -14.90 18.15 -7.85
N ARG A 37 -15.16 19.43 -7.54
CA ARG A 37 -15.05 20.51 -8.51
C ARG A 37 -13.61 20.74 -8.98
N LYS A 38 -12.64 20.69 -8.06
CA LYS A 38 -11.21 20.78 -8.41
C LYS A 38 -10.78 19.59 -9.28
N ILE A 39 -11.20 18.37 -8.93
CA ILE A 39 -10.91 17.16 -9.71
C ILE A 39 -11.49 17.29 -11.12
N ALA A 40 -12.75 17.71 -11.25
CA ALA A 40 -13.39 17.90 -12.55
C ALA A 40 -12.68 18.98 -13.39
N ALA A 41 -12.27 20.08 -12.77
CA ALA A 41 -11.54 21.15 -13.44
C ALA A 41 -10.16 20.70 -13.96
N GLU A 42 -9.43 19.86 -13.19
CA GLU A 42 -8.12 19.31 -13.58
C GLU A 42 -8.19 18.49 -14.88
N ILE A 43 -9.33 17.87 -15.16
CA ILE A 43 -9.56 17.06 -16.37
C ILE A 43 -10.45 17.75 -17.41
N GLU A 44 -10.79 19.03 -17.20
CA GLU A 44 -11.66 19.83 -18.07
C GLU A 44 -13.10 19.29 -18.23
N PHE A 45 -13.62 18.62 -17.20
CA PHE A 45 -15.00 18.11 -17.14
C PHE A 45 -15.88 18.88 -16.15
N SER A 46 -17.20 18.64 -16.27
CA SER A 46 -18.16 19.12 -15.28
C SER A 46 -18.14 18.25 -14.02
N PRO A 47 -18.43 18.81 -12.83
CA PRO A 47 -18.61 18.00 -11.62
C PRO A 47 -19.67 16.90 -11.79
N THR A 48 -20.73 17.18 -12.56
CA THR A 48 -21.77 16.20 -12.91
C THR A 48 -21.20 14.96 -13.58
N THR A 49 -20.17 15.12 -14.42
CA THR A 49 -19.48 13.99 -15.06
C THR A 49 -18.85 13.06 -14.02
N ILE A 50 -18.21 13.62 -12.99
CA ILE A 50 -17.58 12.82 -11.91
C ILE A 50 -18.64 12.01 -11.17
N TYR A 51 -19.78 12.64 -10.84
CA TYR A 51 -20.90 11.99 -10.14
C TYR A 51 -21.55 10.83 -10.91
N LEU A 52 -21.30 10.68 -12.21
CA LEU A 52 -21.73 9.49 -12.97
C LEU A 52 -20.90 8.24 -12.63
N TYR A 53 -19.73 8.41 -12.03
CA TYR A 53 -18.76 7.35 -11.76
C TYR A 53 -18.51 7.13 -10.28
N TYR A 54 -18.49 8.22 -9.49
CA TYR A 54 -18.18 8.19 -8.07
C TYR A 54 -19.21 9.01 -7.28
N LYS A 55 -19.74 8.44 -6.20
CA LYS A 55 -20.80 9.09 -5.40
C LYS A 55 -20.30 10.36 -4.69
N ASP A 56 -19.06 10.33 -4.23
CA ASP A 56 -18.43 11.39 -3.43
C ASP A 56 -16.90 11.28 -3.47
N LYS A 57 -16.21 12.14 -2.71
CA LYS A 57 -14.75 12.18 -2.61
C LYS A 57 -14.17 10.94 -1.91
N ASN A 58 -14.90 10.34 -0.98
CA ASN A 58 -14.47 9.12 -0.28
C ASN A 58 -14.47 7.92 -1.24
N ASP A 59 -15.46 7.82 -2.12
CA ASP A 59 -15.55 6.75 -3.13
C ASP A 59 -14.36 6.78 -4.11
N ILE A 60 -13.89 7.97 -4.46
CA ILE A 60 -12.67 8.16 -5.26
C ILE A 60 -11.43 7.71 -4.48
N LEU A 61 -11.31 8.12 -3.21
CA LEU A 61 -10.20 7.69 -2.34
C LEU A 61 -10.19 6.17 -2.18
N TYR A 62 -11.34 5.57 -1.95
CA TYR A 62 -11.51 4.13 -1.82
C TYR A 62 -11.07 3.38 -3.08
N ALA A 63 -11.49 3.86 -4.25
CA ALA A 63 -11.06 3.29 -5.53
C ALA A 63 -9.54 3.38 -5.73
N LEU A 64 -8.90 4.48 -5.33
CA LEU A 64 -7.45 4.64 -5.36
C LEU A 64 -6.72 3.71 -4.39
N GLN A 65 -7.23 3.56 -3.17
CA GLN A 65 -6.69 2.62 -2.19
C GLN A 65 -6.78 1.18 -2.72
N LYS A 66 -7.93 0.82 -3.30
CA LYS A 66 -8.14 -0.48 -3.93
C LYS A 66 -7.14 -0.73 -5.07
N GLU A 67 -6.91 0.25 -5.93
CA GLU A 67 -5.89 0.17 -7.00
C GLU A 67 -4.49 -0.07 -6.42
N GLY A 68 -4.11 0.69 -5.38
CA GLY A 68 -2.82 0.54 -4.70
C GLY A 68 -2.63 -0.85 -4.08
N PHE A 69 -3.62 -1.34 -3.33
CA PHE A 69 -3.58 -2.70 -2.76
C PHE A 69 -3.59 -3.78 -3.84
N HIS A 70 -4.32 -3.59 -4.94
CA HIS A 70 -4.34 -4.54 -6.06
C HIS A 70 -2.95 -4.67 -6.71
N ILE A 71 -2.25 -3.55 -6.92
CA ILE A 71 -0.87 -3.55 -7.43
C ILE A 71 0.05 -4.30 -6.46
N MET A 72 -0.01 -3.99 -5.17
CA MET A 72 0.82 -4.65 -4.14
C MET A 72 0.52 -6.16 -4.06
N ALA A 73 -0.75 -6.55 -4.04
CA ALA A 73 -1.18 -7.94 -3.98
C ALA A 73 -0.70 -8.75 -5.19
N ASN A 74 -0.74 -8.17 -6.40
CA ASN A 74 -0.21 -8.82 -7.60
C ASN A 74 1.31 -9.04 -7.51
N GLN A 75 2.05 -8.07 -6.95
CA GLN A 75 3.49 -8.23 -6.72
C GLN A 75 3.78 -9.34 -5.70
N PHE A 76 2.99 -9.44 -4.62
CA PHE A 76 3.11 -10.53 -3.65
C PHE A 76 2.72 -11.89 -4.22
N GLN A 77 1.67 -11.96 -5.03
CA GLN A 77 1.24 -13.19 -5.68
C GLN A 77 2.34 -13.76 -6.58
N ALA A 78 3.11 -12.91 -7.28
CA ALA A 78 4.26 -13.35 -8.06
C ALA A 78 5.33 -14.04 -7.21
N LEU A 79 5.42 -13.78 -5.91
CA LEU A 79 6.43 -14.39 -5.04
C LEU A 79 6.07 -15.83 -4.60
N LEU A 80 4.86 -16.32 -4.88
CA LEU A 80 4.49 -17.70 -4.61
C LEU A 80 5.36 -18.73 -5.35
N GLN A 81 6.04 -18.31 -6.41
CA GLN A 81 7.02 -19.13 -7.13
C GLN A 81 8.36 -19.30 -6.41
N VAL A 82 8.57 -18.63 -5.27
CA VAL A 82 9.77 -18.78 -4.44
C VAL A 82 9.57 -19.96 -3.49
N ASP A 83 10.31 -21.04 -3.72
CA ASP A 83 10.14 -22.33 -3.02
C ASP A 83 10.33 -22.22 -1.51
N HIS A 84 11.47 -21.70 -1.06
CA HIS A 84 11.78 -21.63 0.36
C HIS A 84 11.01 -20.47 1.04
N PRO A 85 10.18 -20.73 2.06
CA PRO A 85 9.26 -19.73 2.59
C PRO A 85 9.98 -18.56 3.28
N PHE A 86 11.14 -18.80 3.90
CA PHE A 86 11.95 -17.70 4.46
C PHE A 86 12.57 -16.82 3.37
N GLU A 87 12.94 -17.39 2.21
CA GLU A 87 13.42 -16.60 1.06
C GLU A 87 12.27 -15.77 0.47
N ARG A 88 11.07 -16.36 0.41
CA ARG A 88 9.84 -15.67 0.02
C ARG A 88 9.55 -14.50 0.95
N LEU A 89 9.65 -14.68 2.27
CA LEU A 89 9.46 -13.63 3.26
C LEU A 89 10.43 -12.45 3.05
N LYS A 90 11.72 -12.73 2.82
CA LYS A 90 12.71 -11.69 2.48
C LYS A 90 12.34 -10.95 1.20
N ALA A 91 11.94 -11.69 0.16
CA ALA A 91 11.51 -11.11 -1.10
C ALA A 91 10.25 -10.25 -0.96
N MET A 92 9.30 -10.66 -0.11
CA MET A 92 8.12 -9.85 0.23
C MET A 92 8.51 -8.54 0.90
N GLY A 93 9.42 -8.56 1.87
CA GLY A 93 9.93 -7.35 2.51
C GLY A 93 10.58 -6.37 1.53
N ARG A 94 11.43 -6.88 0.62
CA ARG A 94 12.04 -6.06 -0.45
C ARG A 94 11.01 -5.51 -1.42
N THR A 95 10.03 -6.32 -1.80
CA THR A 95 8.94 -5.92 -2.70
C THR A 95 8.08 -4.84 -2.07
N TYR A 96 7.78 -4.93 -0.78
CA TYR A 96 7.06 -3.89 -0.04
C TYR A 96 7.83 -2.56 -0.02
N ILE A 97 9.14 -2.60 0.25
CA ILE A 97 10.00 -1.40 0.21
C ILE A 97 10.03 -0.79 -1.19
N GLN A 98 10.21 -1.63 -2.22
CA GLN A 98 10.24 -1.19 -3.61
C GLN A 98 8.90 -0.56 -4.03
N PHE A 99 7.77 -1.18 -3.64
CA PHE A 99 6.44 -0.62 -3.87
C PHE A 99 6.31 0.78 -3.29
N ALA A 100 6.72 0.97 -2.03
CA ALA A 100 6.65 2.27 -1.37
C ALA A 100 7.46 3.36 -2.09
N PHE A 101 8.58 3.00 -2.70
CA PHE A 101 9.47 3.94 -3.38
C PHE A 101 9.03 4.24 -4.82
N ASP A 102 8.56 3.23 -5.53
CA ASP A 102 8.07 3.39 -6.90
C ASP A 102 6.67 4.05 -6.93
N ASN A 103 5.92 3.92 -5.84
CA ASN A 103 4.53 4.37 -5.74
C ASN A 103 4.27 5.19 -4.46
N PRO A 104 5.02 6.28 -4.20
CA PRO A 104 4.88 7.06 -2.96
C PRO A 104 3.49 7.65 -2.80
N GLU A 105 2.86 8.07 -3.91
CA GLU A 105 1.48 8.57 -3.94
C GLU A 105 0.46 7.52 -3.46
N PHE A 106 0.59 6.28 -3.94
CA PHE A 106 -0.27 5.19 -3.49
C PHE A 106 0.03 4.82 -2.04
N TYR A 107 1.30 4.81 -1.63
CA TYR A 107 1.68 4.54 -0.25
C TYR A 107 1.04 5.54 0.72
N ASP A 108 1.08 6.84 0.39
CA ASP A 108 0.45 7.89 1.18
C ASP A 108 -1.07 7.72 1.26
N LEU A 109 -1.71 7.42 0.14
CA LEU A 109 -3.17 7.17 0.05
C LEU A 109 -3.61 5.94 0.83
N MET A 110 -2.80 4.87 0.83
CA MET A 110 -3.11 3.61 1.48
C MET A 110 -2.91 3.66 3.00
N PHE A 111 -1.92 4.44 3.50
CA PHE A 111 -1.48 4.31 4.89
C PHE A 111 -1.31 5.62 5.68
N LEU A 112 -1.03 6.76 5.02
CA LEU A 112 -0.63 7.99 5.72
C LEU A 112 -1.70 9.09 5.73
N LEU A 113 -2.65 9.03 4.79
CA LEU A 113 -3.82 9.88 4.84
C LEU A 113 -4.64 9.54 6.08
N LYS A 114 -4.83 10.54 6.96
CA LYS A 114 -5.72 10.43 8.11
C LYS A 114 -7.09 10.05 7.57
N ASP A 115 -7.42 8.80 7.75
CA ASP A 115 -8.61 8.23 7.19
C ASP A 115 -9.85 8.87 7.85
N PRO A 116 -10.86 9.31 7.08
CA PRO A 116 -12.20 9.49 7.61
C PRO A 116 -12.84 8.17 8.12
N LEU A 117 -12.12 7.05 8.22
CA LEU A 117 -12.49 5.90 9.08
C LEU A 117 -12.84 6.31 10.53
N GLN A 118 -12.48 7.51 11.00
CA GLN A 118 -13.00 8.03 12.28
C GLN A 118 -14.45 8.54 12.22
N ASP A 119 -14.92 8.98 11.06
CA ASP A 119 -16.31 9.40 10.83
C ASP A 119 -17.17 8.28 10.23
N MET A 120 -16.55 7.25 9.66
CA MET A 120 -17.19 5.94 9.53
C MET A 120 -17.21 5.30 10.91
N GLN A 121 -18.28 5.53 11.68
CA GLN A 121 -18.77 4.48 12.55
C GLN A 121 -18.85 3.24 11.67
N ALA A 122 -17.88 2.33 11.74
CA ALA A 122 -18.08 1.01 11.19
C ALA A 122 -19.30 0.47 11.94
N PRO A 123 -20.48 0.32 11.30
CA PRO A 123 -21.32 -0.74 11.79
C PRO A 123 -20.49 -2.00 11.53
N CYS A 124 -20.55 -2.98 12.42
CA CYS A 124 -20.27 -4.33 11.95
C CYS A 124 -21.19 -4.58 10.73
N GLY A 125 -20.65 -4.56 9.51
CA GLY A 125 -21.36 -4.71 8.23
C GLY A 125 -20.86 -3.71 7.19
N ASP A 126 -20.18 -4.08 6.10
CA ASP A 126 -19.91 -5.37 5.48
C ASP A 126 -18.40 -5.69 5.49
N GLU A 127 -18.02 -6.96 5.58
CA GLU A 127 -16.62 -7.45 5.45
C GLU A 127 -15.94 -7.05 4.12
N GLN A 128 -16.69 -6.46 3.17
CA GLN A 128 -16.24 -6.16 1.82
C GLN A 128 -15.36 -4.90 1.70
N GLU A 129 -15.38 -3.99 2.68
CA GLU A 129 -14.77 -2.67 2.47
C GLU A 129 -13.23 -2.70 2.49
N TRP A 130 -12.55 -3.69 3.08
CA TRP A 130 -11.08 -3.78 3.05
C TRP A 130 -10.53 -5.08 2.47
N GLU A 131 -11.26 -5.74 1.57
CA GLU A 131 -10.90 -7.04 0.99
C GLU A 131 -9.46 -7.10 0.45
N GLU A 132 -9.00 -6.10 -0.30
CA GLU A 132 -7.66 -6.12 -0.91
C GLU A 132 -6.53 -5.89 0.10
N GLY A 133 -6.79 -5.12 1.16
CA GLY A 133 -5.85 -4.94 2.26
C GLY A 133 -5.74 -6.20 3.12
N VAL A 134 -6.88 -6.82 3.42
CA VAL A 134 -6.95 -8.14 4.07
C VAL A 134 -6.21 -9.18 3.24
N ARG A 135 -6.43 -9.22 1.92
CA ARG A 135 -5.72 -10.13 1.01
C ARG A 135 -4.20 -9.94 1.03
N SER A 136 -3.73 -8.70 1.03
CA SER A 136 -2.29 -8.40 1.10
C SER A 136 -1.67 -8.86 2.43
N PHE A 137 -2.40 -8.68 3.54
CA PHE A 137 -2.00 -9.19 4.85
C PHE A 137 -2.02 -10.72 4.92
N ASP A 138 -3.03 -11.36 4.33
CA ASP A 138 -3.16 -12.81 4.30
C ASP A 138 -2.01 -13.48 3.55
N PHE A 139 -1.48 -12.87 2.48
CA PHE A 139 -0.26 -13.36 1.82
C PHE A 139 0.94 -13.40 2.77
N LEU A 140 1.12 -12.35 3.58
CA LEU A 140 2.19 -12.31 4.57
C LEU A 140 1.97 -13.38 5.64
N LYS A 141 0.76 -13.46 6.19
CA LYS A 141 0.39 -14.43 7.21
C LYS A 141 0.58 -15.87 6.74
N GLN A 142 0.16 -16.18 5.51
CA GLN A 142 0.38 -17.50 4.94
C GLN A 142 1.88 -17.80 4.77
N THR A 143 2.68 -16.82 4.34
CA THR A 143 4.14 -16.99 4.25
C THR A 143 4.79 -17.24 5.61
N ILE A 144 4.30 -16.60 6.67
CA ILE A 144 4.73 -16.87 8.06
C ILE A 144 4.35 -18.29 8.49
N ILE A 145 3.14 -18.75 8.16
CA ILE A 145 2.70 -20.13 8.45
C ILE A 145 3.60 -21.14 7.72
N ASP A 146 3.94 -20.89 6.45
CA ASP A 146 4.86 -21.74 5.69
C ASP A 146 6.28 -21.74 6.31
N CYS A 147 6.74 -20.58 6.82
CA CYS A 147 8.01 -20.50 7.56
C CYS A 147 7.98 -21.37 8.84
N GLN A 148 6.83 -21.42 9.52
CA GLN A 148 6.64 -22.29 10.69
C GLN A 148 6.72 -23.78 10.35
N GLN A 149 6.25 -24.18 9.17
CA GLN A 149 6.36 -25.58 8.73
C GLN A 149 7.80 -26.04 8.54
N VAL A 150 8.74 -25.13 8.27
CA VAL A 150 10.17 -25.43 8.10
C VAL A 150 11.03 -25.05 9.32
N GLY A 151 10.39 -24.75 10.45
CA GLY A 151 11.06 -24.60 11.76
C GLY A 151 11.47 -23.18 12.14
N TYR A 152 10.97 -22.14 11.46
CA TYR A 152 11.07 -20.76 11.95
C TYR A 152 9.87 -20.40 12.84
N PHE A 153 10.00 -19.36 13.66
CA PHE A 153 8.88 -18.76 14.41
C PHE A 153 8.04 -19.76 15.24
N GLN A 154 8.65 -20.83 15.77
CA GLN A 154 7.91 -21.88 16.49
C GLN A 154 7.23 -21.32 17.74
N GLY A 155 5.98 -21.75 17.97
CA GLY A 155 5.20 -21.34 19.14
C GLY A 155 4.70 -19.89 19.13
N GLN A 156 4.96 -19.13 18.06
CA GLN A 156 4.45 -17.76 17.90
C GLN A 156 3.10 -17.76 17.19
N ASP A 157 2.23 -16.81 17.55
CA ASP A 157 0.98 -16.59 16.81
C ASP A 157 1.30 -16.00 15.42
N PRO A 158 0.81 -16.60 14.32
CA PRO A 158 1.16 -16.15 12.97
C PRO A 158 0.61 -14.75 12.66
N GLY A 159 -0.52 -14.35 13.26
CA GLY A 159 -1.08 -13.01 13.10
C GLY A 159 -0.20 -11.95 13.75
N LEU A 160 0.20 -12.16 15.02
CA LEU A 160 1.10 -11.25 15.73
C LEU A 160 2.48 -11.17 15.06
N GLN A 161 3.01 -12.31 14.60
CA GLN A 161 4.29 -12.34 13.88
C GLN A 161 4.20 -11.58 12.55
N SER A 162 3.08 -11.69 11.83
CA SER A 162 2.82 -10.92 10.61
C SER A 162 2.72 -9.42 10.89
N MET A 163 2.02 -9.03 11.96
CA MET A 163 1.93 -7.63 12.37
C MET A 163 3.28 -7.04 12.75
N TRP A 164 4.14 -7.80 13.43
CA TRP A 164 5.48 -7.35 13.77
C TRP A 164 6.38 -7.18 12.53
N VAL A 165 6.35 -8.15 11.61
CA VAL A 165 7.09 -8.07 10.35
C VAL A 165 6.61 -6.89 9.51
N TRP A 166 5.31 -6.79 9.29
CA TRP A 166 4.72 -5.69 8.52
C TRP A 166 5.00 -4.34 9.19
N GLY A 167 4.74 -4.20 10.49
CA GLY A 167 4.95 -2.95 11.22
C GLY A 167 6.40 -2.47 11.18
N THR A 168 7.37 -3.39 11.21
CA THR A 168 8.79 -3.05 11.12
C THR A 168 9.14 -2.52 9.73
N VAL A 169 8.77 -3.23 8.66
CA VAL A 169 9.07 -2.81 7.28
C VAL A 169 8.28 -1.55 6.90
N HIS A 170 7.01 -1.47 7.31
CA HIS A 170 6.16 -0.30 7.17
C HIS A 170 6.76 0.92 7.87
N GLY A 171 7.22 0.78 9.11
CA GLY A 171 7.88 1.85 9.84
C GLY A 171 9.11 2.38 9.11
N LEU A 172 9.95 1.51 8.54
CA LEU A 172 11.11 1.91 7.74
C LEU A 172 10.71 2.71 6.50
N CYS A 173 9.72 2.24 5.74
CA CYS A 173 9.21 2.94 4.55
C CYS A 173 8.62 4.29 4.92
N SER A 174 7.74 4.34 5.92
CA SER A 174 7.10 5.58 6.40
C SER A 174 8.12 6.60 6.91
N MET A 175 9.17 6.16 7.63
CA MET A 175 10.25 7.05 8.07
C MET A 175 11.10 7.57 6.91
N HIS A 176 11.34 6.75 5.89
CA HIS A 176 12.07 7.17 4.69
C HIS A 176 11.28 8.19 3.88
N LEU A 177 10.02 7.88 3.55
CA LEU A 177 9.13 8.75 2.77
C LEU A 177 8.84 10.08 3.47
N SER A 178 8.78 10.09 4.81
CA SER A 178 8.65 11.33 5.59
C SER A 178 9.97 12.08 5.82
N ASN A 179 11.07 11.68 5.14
CA ASN A 179 12.42 12.23 5.26
C ASN A 179 13.05 12.14 6.67
N ARG A 180 12.39 11.49 7.63
CA ARG A 180 12.88 11.33 9.00
C ARG A 180 14.10 10.43 9.07
N LEU A 181 14.13 9.39 8.24
CA LEU A 181 15.27 8.48 8.19
C LEU A 181 16.54 9.19 7.70
N ASP A 182 16.43 10.09 6.74
CA ASP A 182 17.57 10.88 6.25
C ASP A 182 18.12 11.81 7.33
N ILE A 183 17.22 12.51 8.03
CA ILE A 183 17.58 13.40 9.16
C ILE A 183 18.34 12.61 10.23
N ILE A 184 17.77 11.50 10.69
CA ILE A 184 18.41 10.69 11.74
C ILE A 184 19.72 10.06 11.25
N SER A 185 19.76 9.59 9.99
CA SER A 185 20.98 9.02 9.43
C SER A 185 22.12 10.03 9.46
N LYS A 186 21.91 11.24 8.97
CA LYS A 186 22.94 12.29 8.94
C LYS A 186 23.41 12.74 10.33
N LEU A 187 22.51 12.71 11.32
CA LEU A 187 22.81 13.19 12.67
C LEU A 187 23.44 12.13 13.56
N HIS A 188 23.12 10.86 13.35
CA HIS A 188 23.38 9.81 14.34
C HIS A 188 23.96 8.51 13.78
N LEU A 189 24.01 8.33 12.46
CA LEU A 189 24.47 7.08 11.84
C LEU A 189 25.60 7.36 10.84
N ASP A 190 26.67 6.57 10.90
CA ASP A 190 27.81 6.68 9.97
C ASP A 190 27.49 6.17 8.54
N SER A 191 26.22 5.90 8.24
CA SER A 191 25.75 5.13 7.09
C SER A 191 25.65 5.90 5.76
N GLY A 192 26.29 7.07 5.62
CA GLY A 192 26.46 7.79 4.35
C GLY A 192 25.21 8.46 3.78
N ASN A 193 24.09 7.74 3.63
CA ASN A 193 22.79 8.29 3.21
C ASN A 193 21.58 7.42 3.67
N ALA A 194 20.37 7.98 3.56
CA ALA A 194 19.13 7.35 4.01
C ALA A 194 18.84 5.97 3.39
N LEU A 195 19.21 5.76 2.13
CA LEU A 195 18.96 4.49 1.43
C LEU A 195 19.89 3.39 1.94
N GLN A 196 21.15 3.71 2.15
CA GLN A 196 22.13 2.82 2.77
C GLN A 196 21.72 2.46 4.19
N THR A 197 21.26 3.43 4.97
CA THR A 197 20.67 3.18 6.29
C THR A 197 19.49 2.23 6.23
N LEU A 198 18.51 2.49 5.36
CA LEU A 198 17.31 1.66 5.24
C LEU A 198 17.67 0.23 4.88
N SER A 199 18.56 0.05 3.91
CA SER A 199 19.05 -1.27 3.51
C SER A 199 19.74 -1.97 4.68
N ALA A 200 20.63 -1.29 5.41
CA ALA A 200 21.34 -1.88 6.54
C ALA A 200 20.38 -2.31 7.67
N ILE A 201 19.37 -1.49 7.99
CA ILE A 201 18.37 -1.85 9.00
C ILE A 201 17.52 -3.03 8.52
N PHE A 202 17.11 -3.05 7.25
CA PHE A 202 16.36 -4.16 6.69
C PHE A 202 17.16 -5.47 6.71
N GLU A 203 18.43 -5.47 6.30
CA GLU A 203 19.28 -6.66 6.40
C GLU A 203 19.47 -7.11 7.85
N SER A 204 19.68 -6.18 8.78
CA SER A 204 19.78 -6.50 10.22
C SER A 204 18.49 -7.12 10.75
N PHE A 205 17.34 -6.60 10.34
CA PHE A 205 16.04 -7.16 10.67
C PHE A 205 15.88 -8.59 10.14
N VAL A 206 16.21 -8.84 8.88
CA VAL A 206 16.19 -10.18 8.27
C VAL A 206 17.10 -11.15 9.03
N LEU A 207 18.34 -10.74 9.36
CA LEU A 207 19.27 -11.56 10.15
C LEU A 207 18.75 -11.89 11.54
N ASN A 208 17.94 -11.01 12.14
CA ASN A 208 17.29 -11.29 13.42
C ASN A 208 16.11 -12.24 13.26
N LEU A 209 15.31 -12.11 12.19
CA LEU A 209 14.25 -13.07 11.87
C LEU A 209 14.79 -14.49 11.70
N GLU A 210 15.94 -14.65 11.04
CA GLU A 210 16.54 -15.96 10.75
C GLU A 210 16.94 -16.73 12.02
N LYS A 211 17.21 -16.00 13.11
CA LYS A 211 17.57 -16.57 14.41
C LYS A 211 16.37 -17.06 15.20
N ILE A 212 15.16 -16.67 14.82
CA ILE A 212 13.91 -17.10 15.48
C ILE A 212 13.52 -18.45 14.90
N ARG A 213 14.05 -19.52 15.50
CA ARG A 213 13.63 -20.89 15.24
C ARG A 213 12.57 -21.30 16.25
#